data_AF-S9Z9C4-F1
#
_entry.id   AF-S9Z9C4-F1
#
_cell.length_a   1.000
_cell.length_b   1.000
_cell.length_c   1.000
_cell.angle_alpha   90.00
_cell.angle_beta   90.00
_cell.angle_gamma   90.00
#
_symmetry.space_group_name_H-M   'P 1'
#
loop_
_entity.id
_entity.type
_entity.pdbx_description
1 polymer ?
#
loop_
_entity_poly.entity_id
_entity_poly.type
_entity_poly.pdbx_seq_one_letter_code
_entity_poly.pdbx_strand_id
1 'polypeptide(L)'
;MKKTALIAAAAALATISTGASAAFVSNINSLKGDFLVEGFADGTPGTYSVKLTSLLGSGNLSTGPSSTYAVSVGPGSAGPIGSGWVNFGAGNINLPPVTSNTPVYNGNISIAGLTPGSYPFVFGSGLVLGTHNFGFSGSYNGNTTSGVLGFLNGLLGTGFVNTNGSGTFAVTGNFTDTTVTMNITETATDWPGLGALMWAADGGPVPGKLTNDSDNKIDGKFSLNNIAVTAVPEPASLALLGLGLAGLGAVRRRKQAA
;
A
#
# COMPACT_ATOMS: atom_id res chain seq x y z
N MET A 1 5.58 -55.02 -20.80
CA MET A 1 5.81 -54.35 -19.50
C MET A 1 5.73 -52.82 -19.65
N LYS A 2 4.54 -52.18 -19.78
CA LYS A 2 4.44 -50.70 -19.93
C LYS A 2 3.07 -50.11 -19.51
N LYS A 3 2.53 -50.48 -18.33
CA LYS A 3 1.27 -49.86 -17.82
C LYS A 3 1.36 -49.32 -16.38
N THR A 4 2.42 -49.60 -15.64
CA THR A 4 2.57 -49.22 -14.23
C THR A 4 3.22 -47.85 -14.01
N ALA A 5 3.93 -47.30 -15.00
CA ALA A 5 4.61 -46.00 -14.89
C ALA A 5 3.65 -44.79 -14.95
N LEU A 6 2.44 -44.95 -15.49
CA LEU A 6 1.49 -43.83 -15.66
C LEU A 6 0.75 -43.49 -14.36
N ILE A 7 0.56 -44.46 -13.47
CA ILE A 7 -0.22 -44.30 -12.22
C ILE A 7 0.64 -43.63 -11.12
N ALA A 8 1.96 -43.86 -11.12
CA ALA A 8 2.87 -43.22 -10.17
C ALA A 8 3.01 -41.70 -10.41
N ALA A 9 2.94 -41.24 -11.67
CA ALA A 9 3.01 -39.82 -12.00
C ALA A 9 1.74 -39.04 -11.62
N ALA A 10 0.57 -39.70 -11.60
CA ALA A 10 -0.70 -39.08 -11.19
C ALA A 10 -0.80 -38.96 -9.66
N ALA A 11 -0.25 -39.92 -8.89
CA ALA A 11 -0.27 -39.88 -7.44
C ALA A 11 0.70 -38.82 -6.85
N ALA A 12 1.83 -38.55 -7.51
CA ALA A 12 2.77 -37.51 -7.08
C ALA A 12 2.26 -36.07 -7.34
N LEU A 13 1.26 -35.88 -8.21
CA LEU A 13 0.63 -34.58 -8.47
C LEU A 13 -0.53 -34.25 -7.52
N ALA A 14 -1.05 -35.24 -6.78
CA ALA A 14 -2.25 -35.07 -5.95
C ALA A 14 -1.97 -34.50 -4.56
N THR A 15 -0.70 -34.31 -4.16
CA THR A 15 -0.34 -33.84 -2.80
C THR A 15 0.17 -32.41 -2.73
N ILE A 16 0.11 -31.62 -3.81
CA ILE A 16 0.33 -30.17 -3.70
C ILE A 16 -1.03 -29.50 -3.57
N SER A 17 -1.66 -29.65 -2.40
CA SER A 17 -2.66 -28.69 -1.96
C SER A 17 -1.92 -27.37 -1.69
N THR A 18 -1.73 -26.54 -2.71
CA THR A 18 -1.23 -25.18 -2.52
C THR A 18 -2.23 -24.45 -1.64
N GLY A 19 -1.83 -24.19 -0.39
CA GLY A 19 -2.63 -23.52 0.61
C GLY A 19 -3.15 -22.18 0.10
N ALA A 20 -4.28 -21.74 0.65
CA ALA A 20 -4.79 -20.39 0.47
C ALA A 20 -3.65 -19.39 0.71
N SER A 21 -3.41 -18.47 -0.25
CA SER A 21 -2.50 -17.34 -0.01
C SER A 21 -3.03 -16.56 1.19
N ALA A 22 -2.27 -16.54 2.29
CA ALA A 22 -2.63 -15.77 3.47
C ALA A 22 -2.58 -14.27 3.11
N ALA A 23 -3.68 -13.56 3.36
CA ALA A 23 -3.71 -12.12 3.22
C ALA A 23 -2.88 -11.46 4.33
N PHE A 24 -2.12 -10.43 3.98
CA PHE A 24 -1.47 -9.54 4.94
C PHE A 24 -2.40 -8.37 5.19
N VAL A 25 -2.86 -8.23 6.44
CA VAL A 25 -3.89 -7.23 6.79
C VAL A 25 -3.34 -6.27 7.83
N SER A 26 -3.09 -5.04 7.40
CA SER A 26 -2.80 -3.92 8.29
C SER A 26 -4.12 -3.33 8.79
N ASN A 27 -4.32 -3.28 10.11
CA ASN A 27 -5.52 -2.75 10.74
C ASN A 27 -5.19 -1.53 11.58
N ILE A 28 -5.95 -0.46 11.40
CA ILE A 28 -5.98 0.70 12.28
C ILE A 28 -7.27 0.60 13.09
N ASN A 29 -7.15 0.35 14.39
CA ASN A 29 -8.31 0.29 15.28
C ASN A 29 -8.85 1.71 15.49
N SER A 30 -7.97 2.60 15.94
CA SER A 30 -8.19 4.03 16.07
C SER A 30 -6.81 4.69 16.04
N LEU A 31 -6.61 5.73 15.25
CA LEU A 31 -5.38 6.52 15.23
C LEU A 31 -5.71 7.97 14.91
N LYS A 32 -5.25 8.89 15.75
CA LYS A 32 -5.39 10.33 15.52
C LYS A 32 -4.14 11.07 15.95
N GLY A 33 -3.96 12.26 15.41
CA GLY A 33 -2.86 13.14 15.76
C GLY A 33 -2.80 14.35 14.85
N ASP A 34 -1.69 15.07 14.96
CA ASP A 34 -1.31 16.12 14.03
C ASP A 34 -0.35 15.54 12.99
N PHE A 35 -0.35 16.09 11.79
CA PHE A 35 0.60 15.76 10.74
C PHE A 35 1.23 17.02 10.16
N LEU A 36 2.45 16.87 9.66
CA LEU A 36 3.18 17.83 8.86
C LEU A 36 3.90 17.06 7.77
N VAL A 37 3.71 17.46 6.52
CA VAL A 37 4.49 17.00 5.37
C VAL A 37 5.22 18.20 4.81
N GLU A 38 6.52 18.11 4.60
CA GLU A 38 7.33 19.24 4.11
C GLU A 38 8.51 18.78 3.26
N GLY A 39 9.05 19.71 2.46
CA GLY A 39 10.26 19.48 1.66
C GLY A 39 10.00 18.90 0.27
N PHE A 40 8.74 18.70 -0.14
CA PHE A 40 8.39 18.11 -1.45
C PHE A 40 8.70 18.99 -2.67
N ALA A 41 9.02 20.27 -2.47
CA ALA A 41 9.36 21.25 -3.50
C ALA A 41 10.65 22.04 -3.18
N ASP A 42 11.65 21.41 -2.55
CA ASP A 42 12.89 22.05 -2.08
C ASP A 42 14.08 22.00 -3.08
N GLY A 43 13.82 21.60 -4.33
CA GLY A 43 14.86 21.43 -5.34
C GLY A 43 15.49 20.03 -5.39
N THR A 44 15.07 19.11 -4.52
CA THR A 44 15.41 17.68 -4.59
C THR A 44 14.16 16.85 -4.93
N PRO A 45 13.82 16.68 -6.22
CA PRO A 45 12.62 15.95 -6.63
C PRO A 45 12.52 14.57 -5.97
N GLY A 46 11.34 14.23 -5.47
CA GLY A 46 11.06 12.93 -4.85
C GLY A 46 11.58 12.78 -3.42
N THR A 47 12.07 13.83 -2.76
CA THR A 47 12.42 13.79 -1.33
C THR A 47 11.47 14.65 -0.52
N TYR A 48 10.99 14.15 0.62
CA TYR A 48 10.14 14.88 1.54
C TYR A 48 10.15 14.22 2.93
N SER A 49 9.69 14.95 3.93
CA SER A 49 9.54 14.43 5.28
C SER A 49 8.07 14.42 5.71
N VAL A 50 7.74 13.44 6.55
CA VAL A 50 6.43 13.32 7.18
C VAL A 50 6.65 13.23 8.68
N LYS A 51 6.01 14.11 9.43
CA LYS A 51 6.04 14.13 10.89
C LYS A 51 4.62 14.01 11.42
N LEU A 52 4.41 13.04 12.28
CA LEU A 52 3.18 12.84 13.03
C LEU A 52 3.46 13.13 14.50
N THR A 53 2.61 13.94 15.13
CA THR A 53 2.74 14.31 16.55
C THR A 53 1.41 14.16 17.27
N SER A 54 1.46 14.19 18.61
CA SER A 54 0.28 14.03 19.45
C SER A 54 -0.48 12.74 19.15
N LEU A 55 0.26 11.69 18.74
CA LEU A 55 -0.32 10.43 18.32
C LEU A 55 -1.03 9.74 19.48
N LEU A 56 -2.28 9.36 19.24
CA LEU A 56 -3.11 8.60 20.15
C LEU A 56 -3.82 7.50 19.37
N GLY A 57 -3.68 6.26 19.81
CA GLY A 57 -4.37 5.16 19.17
C GLY A 57 -3.59 3.86 19.12
N SER A 58 -4.14 2.89 18.40
CA SER A 58 -3.53 1.57 18.23
C SER A 58 -3.91 0.95 16.89
N GLY A 59 -3.10 -0.03 16.52
CA GLY A 59 -3.33 -0.83 15.34
C GLY A 59 -2.26 -1.90 15.21
N ASN A 60 -2.22 -2.48 14.03
CA ASN A 60 -1.26 -3.48 13.65
C ASN A 60 -0.91 -3.29 12.17
N LEU A 61 0.37 -3.15 11.87
CA LEU A 61 0.85 -3.16 10.49
C LEU A 61 1.29 -4.58 10.15
N SER A 62 0.91 -5.06 8.97
CA SER A 62 1.32 -6.37 8.47
C SER A 62 2.13 -6.21 7.19
N THR A 63 3.26 -6.90 7.14
CA THR A 63 4.17 -6.88 5.99
C THR A 63 4.28 -8.29 5.42
N GLY A 64 4.15 -8.39 4.10
CA GLY A 64 4.40 -9.63 3.36
C GLY A 64 5.79 -9.64 2.72
N PRO A 65 6.22 -10.77 2.15
CA PRO A 65 7.43 -10.83 1.31
C PRO A 65 7.23 -10.07 -0.01
N SER A 66 8.32 -9.78 -0.73
CA SER A 66 8.23 -9.26 -2.10
C SER A 66 7.44 -10.21 -3.01
N SER A 67 6.38 -9.72 -3.66
CA SER A 67 5.47 -10.53 -4.49
C SER A 67 4.60 -9.65 -5.40
N THR A 68 3.73 -10.27 -6.19
CA THR A 68 2.59 -9.59 -6.82
C THR A 68 1.40 -9.58 -5.85
N TYR A 69 0.83 -8.40 -5.61
CA TYR A 69 -0.26 -8.20 -4.67
C TYR A 69 -1.47 -7.58 -5.34
N ALA A 70 -2.66 -8.03 -4.93
CA ALA A 70 -3.88 -7.24 -5.02
C ALA A 70 -4.11 -6.54 -3.66
N VAL A 71 -4.22 -5.21 -3.68
CA VAL A 71 -4.39 -4.39 -2.48
C VAL A 71 -5.76 -3.72 -2.49
N SER A 72 -6.45 -3.80 -1.37
CA SER A 72 -7.73 -3.15 -1.14
C SER A 72 -7.78 -2.45 0.21
N VAL A 73 -8.56 -1.39 0.30
CA VAL A 73 -8.88 -0.67 1.55
C VAL A 73 -10.32 -0.98 1.94
N GLY A 74 -10.55 -1.31 3.21
CA GLY A 74 -11.86 -1.74 3.72
C GLY A 74 -12.08 -1.35 5.17
N PRO A 75 -13.25 -1.72 5.74
CA PRO A 75 -13.44 -1.68 7.18
C PRO A 75 -12.47 -2.63 7.89
N GLY A 76 -12.03 -2.23 9.08
CA GLY A 76 -11.19 -3.04 9.96
C GLY A 76 -11.95 -4.15 10.69
N SER A 77 -11.24 -4.88 11.55
CA SER A 77 -11.82 -6.01 12.28
C SER A 77 -12.80 -5.64 13.39
N ALA A 78 -12.92 -4.35 13.77
CA ALA A 78 -13.76 -3.92 14.88
C ALA A 78 -15.24 -3.69 14.50
N GLY A 79 -15.59 -3.77 13.21
CA GLY A 79 -16.97 -3.60 12.76
C GLY A 79 -17.09 -3.40 11.25
N PRO A 80 -18.33 -3.28 10.73
CA PRO A 80 -18.59 -3.23 9.29
C PRO A 80 -18.28 -1.88 8.63
N ILE A 81 -17.89 -0.86 9.40
CA ILE A 81 -17.69 0.49 8.91
C ILE A 81 -16.35 1.02 9.40
N GLY A 82 -15.50 1.45 8.46
CA GLY A 82 -14.34 2.28 8.72
C GLY A 82 -14.62 3.75 8.39
N SER A 83 -13.94 4.66 9.06
CA SER A 83 -14.14 6.10 8.86
C SER A 83 -12.88 6.89 9.16
N GLY A 84 -12.78 8.09 8.62
CA GLY A 84 -11.74 9.03 9.00
C GLY A 84 -12.01 10.43 8.51
N TRP A 85 -11.16 11.35 8.93
CA TRP A 85 -11.18 12.72 8.48
C TRP A 85 -9.77 13.30 8.52
N VAL A 86 -9.56 14.31 7.70
CA VAL A 86 -8.37 15.15 7.70
C VAL A 86 -8.80 16.60 7.75
N ASN A 87 -8.19 17.39 8.62
CA ASN A 87 -8.38 18.82 8.74
C ASN A 87 -7.08 19.50 8.31
N PHE A 88 -7.18 20.44 7.38
CA PHE A 88 -6.10 21.28 6.91
C PHE A 88 -6.45 22.70 7.32
N GLY A 89 -5.82 23.26 8.36
CA GLY A 89 -6.05 24.62 8.86
C GLY A 89 -7.51 25.10 8.88
N ALA A 90 -7.99 25.66 7.76
CA ALA A 90 -9.32 26.24 7.56
C ALA A 90 -10.42 25.28 7.02
N GLY A 91 -10.13 24.02 6.70
CA GLY A 91 -11.08 23.11 6.05
C GLY A 91 -11.03 21.65 6.54
N ASN A 92 -12.16 20.93 6.42
CA ASN A 92 -12.28 19.51 6.76
C ASN A 92 -12.59 18.67 5.51
N ILE A 93 -11.82 17.61 5.31
CA ILE A 93 -12.15 16.51 4.41
C ILE A 93 -12.63 15.34 5.25
N ASN A 94 -13.93 15.08 5.20
CA ASN A 94 -14.49 13.85 5.74
C ASN A 94 -14.29 12.74 4.71
N LEU A 95 -13.57 11.68 5.10
CA LEU A 95 -13.44 10.50 4.25
C LEU A 95 -14.79 9.78 4.24
N PRO A 96 -15.34 9.43 3.07
CA PRO A 96 -16.54 8.61 3.00
C PRO A 96 -16.39 7.35 3.85
N PRO A 97 -17.43 6.92 4.59
CA PRO A 97 -17.37 5.68 5.33
C PRO A 97 -17.03 4.50 4.41
N VAL A 98 -16.05 3.69 4.81
CA VAL A 98 -15.63 2.51 4.07
C VAL A 98 -16.39 1.31 4.63
N THR A 99 -17.33 0.78 3.85
CA THR A 99 -18.22 -0.31 4.27
C THR A 99 -17.91 -1.64 3.58
N SER A 100 -17.00 -1.63 2.61
CA SER A 100 -16.57 -2.81 1.86
C SER A 100 -15.14 -2.62 1.33
N ASN A 101 -14.50 -3.74 0.98
CA ASN A 101 -13.15 -3.72 0.43
C ASN A 101 -13.16 -3.11 -0.98
N THR A 102 -12.50 -1.97 -1.12
CA THR A 102 -12.32 -1.25 -2.38
C THR A 102 -10.91 -1.49 -2.92
N PRO A 103 -10.75 -2.08 -4.12
CA PRO A 103 -9.42 -2.26 -4.72
C PRO A 103 -8.74 -0.92 -5.00
N VAL A 104 -7.45 -0.82 -4.66
CA VAL A 104 -6.65 0.41 -4.83
C VAL A 104 -5.38 0.20 -5.64
N TYR A 105 -4.86 -1.02 -5.69
CA TYR A 105 -3.65 -1.35 -6.41
C TYR A 105 -3.58 -2.83 -6.78
N ASN A 106 -3.01 -3.15 -7.93
CA ASN A 106 -2.57 -4.50 -8.30
C ASN A 106 -1.19 -4.41 -8.98
N GLY A 107 -0.24 -5.23 -8.53
CA GLY A 107 1.09 -5.25 -9.13
C GLY A 107 2.18 -5.77 -8.22
N ASN A 108 3.41 -5.68 -8.70
CA ASN A 108 4.58 -6.10 -7.96
C ASN A 108 4.93 -5.10 -6.87
N ILE A 109 5.09 -5.59 -5.65
CA ILE A 109 5.63 -4.84 -4.52
C ILE A 109 6.88 -5.58 -4.05
N SER A 110 8.01 -4.89 -4.03
CA SER A 110 9.24 -5.36 -3.38
C SER A 110 9.45 -4.63 -2.07
N ILE A 111 9.95 -5.33 -1.06
CA ILE A 111 10.23 -4.80 0.27
C ILE A 111 11.61 -5.28 0.71
N ALA A 112 12.39 -4.36 1.28
CA ALA A 112 13.68 -4.60 1.89
C ALA A 112 13.78 -3.83 3.22
N GLY A 113 14.48 -4.40 4.20
CA GLY A 113 14.64 -3.79 5.53
C GLY A 113 13.51 -4.07 6.52
N LEU A 114 12.45 -4.79 6.11
CA LEU A 114 11.40 -5.29 7.00
C LEU A 114 11.36 -6.82 6.98
N THR A 115 11.14 -7.40 8.15
CA THR A 115 10.85 -8.83 8.27
C THR A 115 9.36 -9.04 7.99
N PRO A 116 8.96 -9.99 7.12
CA PRO A 116 7.55 -10.31 6.96
C PRO A 116 6.91 -10.70 8.29
N GLY A 117 5.77 -10.10 8.63
CA GLY A 117 5.13 -10.33 9.93
C GLY A 117 4.11 -9.29 10.34
N SER A 118 3.89 -9.22 11.65
CA SER A 118 2.90 -8.36 12.30
C SER A 118 3.60 -7.42 13.27
N TYR A 119 3.31 -6.14 13.16
CA TYR A 119 3.89 -5.05 13.94
C TYR A 119 2.76 -4.30 14.67
N PRO A 120 2.36 -4.79 15.85
CA PRO A 120 1.37 -4.10 16.67
C PRO A 120 1.98 -2.80 17.21
N PHE A 121 1.15 -1.77 17.30
CA PHE A 121 1.57 -0.49 17.87
C PHE A 121 0.46 0.11 18.74
N VAL A 122 0.90 0.90 19.71
CA VAL A 122 0.05 1.76 20.54
C VAL A 122 0.79 3.07 20.80
N PHE A 123 0.10 4.18 20.58
CA PHE A 123 0.62 5.53 20.81
C PHE A 123 -0.17 6.25 21.90
N GLY A 124 0.53 7.09 22.66
CA GLY A 124 0.02 7.87 23.78
C GLY A 124 -0.37 7.02 24.98
N SER A 125 0.27 5.85 25.13
CA SER A 125 0.04 4.92 26.24
C SER A 125 1.03 5.10 27.38
N GLY A 126 2.13 5.81 27.13
CA GLY A 126 3.31 5.87 28.02
C GLY A 126 4.13 4.57 28.03
N LEU A 127 3.82 3.58 27.19
CA LEU A 127 4.50 2.28 27.18
C LEU A 127 5.72 2.24 26.25
N VAL A 128 5.78 3.13 25.24
CA VAL A 128 6.95 3.24 24.36
C VAL A 128 7.98 4.13 25.02
N LEU A 129 9.07 3.52 25.53
CA LEU A 129 10.12 4.23 26.26
C LEU A 129 11.28 4.61 25.32
N GLY A 130 11.46 5.91 25.14
CA GLY A 130 12.56 6.46 24.33
C GLY A 130 12.25 6.54 22.84
N THR A 131 13.31 6.72 22.06
CA THR A 131 13.24 6.87 20.60
C THR A 131 13.75 5.61 19.91
N HIS A 132 12.97 5.10 18.97
CA HIS A 132 13.30 3.91 18.19
C HIS A 132 13.43 4.28 16.72
N ASN A 133 14.54 3.85 16.10
CA ASN A 133 14.79 4.09 14.68
C ASN A 133 14.24 2.95 13.84
N PHE A 134 13.83 3.26 12.62
CA PHE A 134 13.45 2.29 11.61
C PHE A 134 13.90 2.74 10.23
N GLY A 135 14.00 1.78 9.32
CA GLY A 135 14.28 2.06 7.92
C GLY A 135 13.89 0.89 7.05
N PHE A 136 13.32 1.19 5.89
CA PHE A 136 12.93 0.19 4.91
C PHE A 136 12.85 0.82 3.52
N SER A 137 12.90 -0.01 2.50
CA SER A 137 12.81 0.45 1.11
C SER A 137 12.09 -0.59 0.27
N GLY A 138 11.75 -0.21 -0.95
CA GLY A 138 11.04 -1.09 -1.84
C GLY A 138 10.83 -0.48 -3.21
N SER A 139 10.13 -1.23 -4.04
CA SER A 139 9.68 -0.80 -5.35
C SER A 139 8.25 -1.24 -5.58
N TYR A 140 7.56 -0.50 -6.43
CA TYR A 140 6.24 -0.87 -6.93
C TYR A 140 6.26 -0.84 -8.46
N ASN A 141 5.53 -1.75 -9.08
CA ASN A 141 5.25 -1.72 -10.51
C ASN A 141 3.90 -2.36 -10.77
N GLY A 142 2.93 -1.56 -11.17
CA GLY A 142 1.59 -2.06 -11.42
C GLY A 142 0.59 -0.97 -11.72
N ASN A 143 -0.65 -1.26 -11.37
CA ASN A 143 -1.81 -0.48 -11.70
C ASN A 143 -2.53 -0.02 -10.44
N THR A 144 -2.84 1.26 -10.33
CA THR A 144 -3.92 1.73 -9.46
C THR A 144 -5.28 1.50 -10.12
N THR A 145 -6.37 1.99 -9.52
CA THR A 145 -7.72 1.84 -10.06
C THR A 145 -8.30 3.16 -10.55
N SER A 146 -9.25 3.08 -11.48
CA SER A 146 -9.98 4.27 -11.97
C SER A 146 -10.69 5.03 -10.84
N GLY A 147 -11.12 4.32 -9.79
CA GLY A 147 -11.70 4.94 -8.59
C GLY A 147 -10.69 5.82 -7.83
N VAL A 148 -9.45 5.35 -7.67
CA VAL A 148 -8.37 6.13 -7.06
C VAL A 148 -8.03 7.35 -7.92
N LEU A 149 -7.91 7.17 -9.25
CA LEU A 149 -7.66 8.29 -10.15
C LEU A 149 -8.79 9.32 -10.14
N GLY A 150 -10.05 8.87 -10.12
CA GLY A 150 -11.22 9.74 -10.03
C GLY A 150 -11.25 10.53 -8.72
N PHE A 151 -10.91 9.90 -7.60
CA PHE A 151 -10.75 10.59 -6.32
C PHE A 151 -9.67 11.67 -6.37
N LEU A 152 -8.46 11.33 -6.85
CA LEU A 152 -7.36 12.29 -6.97
C LEU A 152 -7.69 13.45 -7.92
N ASN A 153 -8.31 13.15 -9.07
CA ASN A 153 -8.76 14.17 -10.02
C ASN A 153 -9.82 15.10 -9.42
N GLY A 154 -10.77 14.55 -8.65
CA GLY A 154 -11.77 15.35 -7.94
C GLY A 154 -11.18 16.21 -6.82
N LEU A 155 -10.16 15.69 -6.12
CA LEU A 155 -9.51 16.37 -5.00
C LEU A 155 -8.56 17.48 -5.47
N LEU A 156 -7.72 17.19 -6.46
CA LEU A 156 -6.60 18.05 -6.88
C LEU A 156 -6.88 18.78 -8.20
N GLY A 157 -7.99 18.50 -8.87
CA GLY A 157 -8.27 19.05 -10.20
C GLY A 157 -7.33 18.52 -11.29
N THR A 158 -6.74 17.35 -11.09
CA THR A 158 -5.84 16.68 -12.05
C THR A 158 -6.64 15.97 -13.16
N GLY A 159 -5.91 15.46 -14.17
CA GLY A 159 -6.48 14.75 -15.33
C GLY A 159 -5.91 13.34 -15.52
N PHE A 160 -5.63 12.61 -14.45
CA PHE A 160 -5.05 11.27 -14.55
C PHE A 160 -6.02 10.29 -15.22
N VAL A 161 -5.51 9.60 -16.24
CA VAL A 161 -6.23 8.53 -16.95
C VAL A 161 -5.43 7.24 -17.03
N ASN A 162 -4.09 7.32 -16.91
CA ASN A 162 -3.23 6.16 -16.88
C ASN A 162 -3.19 5.57 -15.47
N THR A 163 -3.61 4.31 -15.34
CA THR A 163 -3.53 3.59 -14.06
C THR A 163 -2.14 3.03 -13.78
N ASN A 164 -1.28 2.94 -14.79
CA ASN A 164 0.04 2.34 -14.64
C ASN A 164 0.97 3.30 -13.89
N GLY A 165 1.77 2.75 -13.01
CA GLY A 165 2.82 3.48 -12.31
C GLY A 165 3.87 2.52 -11.78
N SER A 166 5.12 2.96 -11.84
CA SER A 166 6.23 2.24 -11.22
C SER A 166 7.18 3.21 -10.53
N GLY A 167 7.97 2.70 -9.60
CA GLY A 167 8.89 3.52 -8.84
C GLY A 167 9.52 2.79 -7.67
N THR A 168 10.34 3.53 -6.94
CA THR A 168 11.00 3.07 -5.72
C THR A 168 10.65 4.00 -4.57
N PHE A 169 10.78 3.48 -3.35
CA PHE A 169 10.73 4.30 -2.16
C PHE A 169 11.79 3.83 -1.16
N ALA A 170 12.32 4.77 -0.39
CA ALA A 170 13.18 4.52 0.75
C ALA A 170 12.68 5.40 1.90
N VAL A 171 12.50 4.79 3.06
CA VAL A 171 12.03 5.44 4.27
C VAL A 171 13.07 5.23 5.35
N THR A 172 13.46 6.33 6.00
CA THR A 172 14.22 6.29 7.26
C THR A 172 13.49 7.13 8.28
N GLY A 173 13.49 6.72 9.53
CA GLY A 173 12.67 7.42 10.51
C GLY A 173 12.92 7.00 11.94
N ASN A 174 12.17 7.63 12.82
CA ASN A 174 12.12 7.30 14.22
C ASN A 174 10.72 7.47 14.78
N PHE A 175 10.44 6.81 15.90
CA PHE A 175 9.21 6.98 16.65
C PHE A 175 9.46 7.03 18.16
N THR A 176 8.53 7.69 18.84
CA THR A 176 8.38 7.71 20.31
C THR A 176 6.94 7.31 20.65
N ASP A 177 6.55 7.41 21.92
CA ASP A 177 5.16 7.14 22.33
C ASP A 177 4.12 8.03 21.64
N THR A 178 4.47 9.24 21.21
CA THR A 178 3.49 10.17 20.62
C THR A 178 3.93 10.77 19.28
N THR A 179 5.08 10.36 18.75
CA THR A 179 5.62 10.94 17.51
C THR A 179 6.12 9.88 16.56
N VAL A 180 5.95 10.11 15.26
CA VAL A 180 6.62 9.37 14.19
C VAL A 180 7.20 10.38 13.23
N THR A 181 8.49 10.27 12.90
CA THR A 181 9.15 11.10 11.89
C THR A 181 9.71 10.20 10.81
N MET A 182 9.48 10.54 9.55
CA MET A 182 9.92 9.82 8.38
C MET A 182 10.56 10.78 7.39
N ASN A 183 11.73 10.41 6.87
CA ASN A 183 12.31 10.98 5.66
C ASN A 183 12.12 9.97 4.54
N ILE A 184 11.53 10.44 3.44
CA ILE A 184 11.13 9.60 2.33
C ILE A 184 11.85 10.10 1.08
N THR A 185 12.43 9.15 0.35
CA THR A 185 12.92 9.37 -1.01
C THR A 185 12.18 8.43 -1.93
N GLU A 186 11.61 8.94 -3.01
CA GLU A 186 10.89 8.17 -4.01
C GLU A 186 11.39 8.45 -5.42
N THR A 187 11.13 7.49 -6.30
CA THR A 187 11.14 7.69 -7.74
C THR A 187 9.78 7.30 -8.30
N ALA A 188 9.39 7.90 -9.42
CA ALA A 188 8.13 7.62 -10.07
C ALA A 188 8.31 7.65 -11.59
N THR A 189 7.65 6.72 -12.26
CA THR A 189 7.56 6.61 -13.72
C THR A 189 6.11 6.33 -14.09
N ASP A 190 5.64 6.95 -15.17
CA ASP A 190 4.26 6.92 -15.66
C ASP A 190 3.20 7.59 -14.76
N TRP A 191 3.61 8.06 -13.57
CA TRP A 191 2.84 8.98 -12.72
C TRP A 191 3.78 9.97 -12.00
N PRO A 192 3.26 11.07 -11.44
CA PRO A 192 4.10 12.17 -10.92
C PRO A 192 4.90 11.88 -9.64
N GLY A 193 4.56 10.87 -8.84
CA GLY A 193 5.10 10.68 -7.49
C GLY A 193 4.26 11.39 -6.41
N LEU A 194 4.35 10.92 -5.16
CA LEU A 194 3.62 11.51 -4.05
C LEU A 194 4.10 12.94 -3.76
N GLY A 195 5.41 13.21 -3.78
CA GLY A 195 5.96 14.55 -3.55
C GLY A 195 5.40 15.57 -4.55
N ALA A 196 5.29 15.20 -5.83
CA ALA A 196 4.68 16.07 -6.84
C ALA A 196 3.18 16.26 -6.60
N LEU A 197 2.46 15.24 -6.11
CA LEU A 197 1.06 15.39 -5.70
C LEU A 197 0.90 16.29 -4.47
N MET A 198 1.83 16.25 -3.53
CA MET A 198 1.82 17.14 -2.36
C MET A 198 2.09 18.59 -2.78
N TRP A 199 3.03 18.82 -3.69
CA TRP A 199 3.23 20.14 -4.29
C TRP A 199 1.99 20.68 -5.00
N ALA A 200 1.30 19.80 -5.74
CA ALA A 200 0.03 20.10 -6.36
C ALA A 200 -1.03 20.52 -5.33
N ALA A 201 -1.13 19.79 -4.22
CA ALA A 201 -2.10 20.05 -3.16
C ALA A 201 -1.81 21.33 -2.35
N ASP A 202 -0.55 21.70 -2.16
CA ASP A 202 -0.12 22.89 -1.40
C ASP A 202 -0.41 24.22 -2.14
N GLY A 203 -0.50 24.16 -3.46
CA GLY A 203 -0.86 25.34 -4.26
C GLY A 203 -0.03 25.52 -5.53
N GLY A 204 0.69 24.47 -5.94
CA GLY A 204 1.29 24.32 -7.26
C GLY A 204 0.27 24.50 -8.41
N PRO A 205 0.67 24.25 -9.67
CA PRO A 205 -0.03 24.72 -10.87
C PRO A 205 -1.39 24.05 -11.17
N VAL A 206 -2.00 23.36 -10.20
CA VAL A 206 -3.27 22.64 -10.35
C VAL A 206 -4.43 23.38 -9.64
N PRO A 207 -5.67 23.27 -10.14
CA PRO A 207 -6.79 24.06 -9.62
C PRO A 207 -7.28 23.64 -8.21
N GLY A 208 -7.11 22.38 -7.81
CA GLY A 208 -7.57 21.88 -6.51
C GLY A 208 -6.48 22.04 -5.46
N LYS A 209 -6.70 22.96 -4.51
CA LYS A 209 -5.73 23.31 -3.47
C LYS A 209 -6.27 22.98 -2.09
N LEU A 210 -5.44 22.37 -1.24
CA LEU A 210 -5.78 22.01 0.15
C LEU A 210 -5.37 23.09 1.16
N THR A 211 -4.23 23.76 0.96
CA THR A 211 -3.69 24.81 1.86
C THR A 211 -3.56 26.18 1.18
N ASN A 212 -3.29 26.22 -0.13
CA ASN A 212 -3.25 27.43 -0.99
C ASN A 212 -2.28 28.54 -0.51
N ASP A 213 -1.23 28.16 0.21
CA ASP A 213 -0.16 29.02 0.69
C ASP A 213 1.18 28.73 0.00
N SER A 214 1.36 27.55 -0.61
CA SER A 214 2.56 27.20 -1.41
C SER A 214 3.85 27.37 -0.60
N ASP A 215 3.77 27.08 0.69
CA ASP A 215 4.87 27.25 1.64
C ASP A 215 5.77 25.99 1.72
N ASN A 216 5.53 25.03 0.82
CA ASN A 216 6.18 23.72 0.76
C ASN A 216 5.86 22.85 1.99
N LYS A 217 4.67 23.05 2.57
CA LYS A 217 4.16 22.30 3.71
C LYS A 217 2.68 21.98 3.56
N ILE A 218 2.29 20.86 4.12
CA ILE A 218 0.89 20.53 4.34
C ILE A 218 0.78 19.99 5.75
N ASP A 219 0.04 20.69 6.59
CA ASP A 219 -0.13 20.32 7.99
C ASP A 219 -1.60 20.30 8.41
N GLY A 220 -1.84 19.74 9.58
CA GLY A 220 -3.16 19.71 10.17
C GLY A 220 -3.38 18.52 11.08
N LYS A 221 -4.64 18.08 11.17
CA LYS A 221 -5.07 17.00 12.06
C LYS A 221 -5.70 15.87 11.27
N PHE A 222 -5.58 14.66 11.78
CA PHE A 222 -6.24 13.50 11.18
C PHE A 222 -6.84 12.59 12.25
N SER A 223 -7.83 11.81 11.84
CA SER A 223 -8.35 10.69 12.61
C SER A 223 -8.75 9.57 11.66
N LEU A 224 -8.38 8.35 12.02
CA LEU A 224 -8.75 7.11 11.36
C LEU A 224 -9.36 6.18 12.40
N ASN A 225 -10.44 5.49 12.04
CA ASN A 225 -11.12 4.54 12.90
C ASN A 225 -11.56 3.33 12.09
N ASN A 226 -11.19 2.15 12.58
CA ASN A 226 -11.55 0.86 12.00
C ASN A 226 -11.28 0.76 10.48
N ILE A 227 -10.05 1.02 10.05
CA ILE A 227 -9.64 0.92 8.63
C ILE A 227 -8.68 -0.26 8.46
N ALA A 228 -8.87 -1.06 7.42
CA ALA A 228 -7.94 -2.11 7.02
C ALA A 228 -7.38 -1.89 5.62
N VAL A 229 -6.08 -2.17 5.48
CA VAL A 229 -5.44 -2.38 4.18
C VAL A 229 -5.13 -3.86 4.06
N THR A 230 -5.75 -4.51 3.09
CA THR A 230 -5.59 -5.94 2.81
C THR A 230 -4.74 -6.10 1.56
N ALA A 231 -3.59 -6.76 1.70
CA ALA A 231 -2.73 -7.16 0.59
C ALA A 231 -2.78 -8.68 0.44
N VAL A 232 -3.29 -9.14 -0.70
CA VAL A 232 -3.40 -10.57 -1.03
C VAL A 232 -2.33 -10.90 -2.05
N PRO A 233 -1.32 -11.73 -1.72
CA PRO A 233 -0.43 -12.27 -2.73
C PRO A 233 -1.22 -13.05 -3.77
N GLU A 234 -0.92 -12.84 -5.05
CA GLU A 234 -1.60 -13.61 -6.10
C GLU A 234 -1.44 -15.12 -5.85
N PRO A 235 -2.51 -15.92 -5.94
CA PRO A 235 -2.44 -17.34 -5.65
C PRO A 235 -1.40 -18.03 -6.55
N ALA A 236 -0.49 -18.79 -5.94
CA ALA A 236 0.40 -19.70 -6.69
C ALA A 236 -0.37 -20.67 -7.60
N SER A 237 -1.66 -20.90 -7.31
CA SER A 237 -2.59 -21.67 -8.14
C SER A 237 -2.77 -21.09 -9.55
N LEU A 238 -2.69 -19.78 -9.77
CA LEU A 238 -2.76 -19.18 -11.11
C LEU A 238 -1.51 -19.49 -11.92
N ALA A 239 -0.34 -19.39 -11.29
CA ALA A 239 0.93 -19.81 -11.90
C ALA A 239 0.92 -21.32 -12.22
N LEU A 240 0.40 -22.14 -11.30
CA LEU A 240 0.29 -23.59 -11.50
C LEU A 240 -0.73 -23.96 -12.59
N LEU A 241 -1.86 -23.26 -12.68
CA LEU A 241 -2.83 -23.41 -13.77
C LEU A 241 -2.19 -23.04 -15.12
N GLY A 242 -1.46 -21.93 -15.18
CA GLY A 242 -0.72 -21.51 -16.37
C GLY A 242 0.31 -22.56 -16.80
N LEU A 243 1.09 -23.09 -15.86
CA LEU A 243 2.03 -24.19 -16.10
C LEU A 243 1.33 -25.49 -16.52
N GLY A 244 0.18 -25.81 -15.93
CA GLY A 244 -0.64 -26.96 -16.29
C GLY A 244 -1.16 -26.87 -17.72
N LEU A 245 -1.63 -25.70 -18.14
CA LEU A 245 -2.10 -25.44 -19.50
C LEU A 245 -0.94 -25.43 -20.52
N ALA A 246 0.20 -24.82 -20.17
CA ALA A 246 1.41 -24.85 -21.00
C ALA A 246 1.94 -26.28 -21.19
N GLY A 247 1.99 -27.06 -20.11
CA GLY A 247 2.34 -28.48 -20.14
C GLY A 247 1.39 -29.30 -21.01
N LEU A 248 0.08 -29.07 -20.91
CA LEU A 248 -0.92 -29.73 -21.74
C LEU A 248 -0.79 -29.35 -23.23
N GLY A 249 -0.46 -28.10 -23.53
CA GLY A 249 -0.16 -27.63 -24.89
C GLY A 249 1.07 -28.30 -25.49
N ALA A 250 2.16 -28.45 -24.71
CA ALA A 250 3.38 -29.14 -25.13
C ALA A 250 3.14 -30.63 -25.42
N VAL A 251 2.29 -31.30 -24.62
CA VAL A 251 1.91 -32.71 -24.84
C VAL A 251 1.07 -32.88 -26.11
N ARG A 252 0.14 -31.95 -26.39
CA ARG A 252 -0.63 -31.97 -27.65
C ARG A 252 0.25 -31.81 -28.88
N ARG A 253 1.24 -30.90 -28.86
CA ARG A 253 2.20 -30.72 -29.96
C ARG A 253 3.05 -31.97 -30.19
N ARG A 254 3.51 -32.64 -29.13
CA ARG A 254 4.27 -33.89 -29.24
C ARG A 254 3.46 -35.04 -29.85
N LYS A 255 2.15 -35.11 -29.59
CA LYS A 255 1.27 -36.13 -30.19
C LYS A 255 0.90 -35.87 -31.65
N GLN A 256 1.07 -34.65 -32.15
CA GLN A 256 0.83 -34.32 -33.55
C GLN A 256 2.09 -34.43 -34.42
N ALA A 257 3.27 -34.46 -33.79
CA ALA A 257 4.57 -34.61 -34.45
C ALA A 257 5.11 -36.07 -34.44
N ALA A 258 4.32 -37.02 -33.92
CA ALA A 258 4.60 -38.46 -33.88
C ALA A 258 3.42 -39.22 -34.48
#